data_AF-A0A8C9UKK1-F1
#
_entry.id   AF-A0A8C9UKK1-F1
#
_cell.length_a   1.000
_cell.length_b   1.000
_cell.length_c   1.000
_cell.angle_alpha   90.00
_cell.angle_beta   90.00
_cell.angle_gamma   90.00
#
_symmetry.space_group_name_H-M   'P 1'
#
loop_
_entity.id
_entity.type
_entity.pdbx_description
1 polymer ?
#
loop_
_entity_poly.entity_id
_entity_poly.type
_entity_poly.pdbx_seq_one_letter_code
_entity_poly.pdbx_strand_id
1 'polypeptide(L)' 'MDETVAEFIRRTILKIPMNEMMTILKAWDFLSENQLQTINFRQRKECLVQDLVGLCEEKCASINDAALLDIICKF' A
#
# COMPACT_ATOMS: atom_id res chain seq x y z
N MET A 1 -12.58 1.49 5.30
CA MET A 1 -12.72 0.98 3.92
C MET A 1 -13.52 -0.33 3.96
N ASP A 2 -14.07 -0.80 2.83
CA ASP A 2 -14.72 -2.12 2.72
C ASP A 2 -13.69 -3.26 2.91
N GLU A 3 -14.04 -4.33 3.64
CA GLU A 3 -13.12 -5.44 3.96
C GLU A 3 -12.54 -6.09 2.69
N THR A 4 -13.34 -6.16 1.63
CA THR A 4 -12.94 -6.70 0.33
C THR A 4 -11.81 -5.90 -0.31
N VAL A 5 -11.86 -4.57 -0.21
CA VAL A 5 -10.82 -3.68 -0.73
C VAL A 5 -9.57 -3.77 0.15
N ALA A 6 -9.72 -3.96 1.47
CA ALA A 6 -8.60 -4.12 2.40
C ALA A 6 -7.79 -5.37 2.10
N GLU A 7 -8.46 -6.50 1.94
CA GLU A 7 -7.85 -7.76 1.51
C GLU A 7 -7.18 -7.63 0.14
N PHE A 8 -7.78 -6.88 -0.80
CA PHE A 8 -7.20 -6.66 -2.12
C PHE A 8 -5.89 -5.87 -2.03
N ILE A 9 -5.90 -4.71 -1.38
CA ILE A 9 -4.70 -3.88 -1.18
C ILE A 9 -3.62 -4.70 -0.46
N ARG A 10 -3.99 -5.41 0.61
CA ARG A 10 -3.08 -6.28 1.37
C ARG A 10 -2.38 -7.31 0.49
N ARG A 11 -3.13 -8.03 -0.35
CA ARG A 11 -2.57 -9.04 -1.27
C ARG A 11 -1.70 -8.41 -2.35
N THR A 12 -2.07 -7.25 -2.87
CA THR A 12 -1.29 -6.54 -3.87
C THR A 12 0.05 -6.08 -3.28
N ILE A 13 0.05 -5.42 -2.13
CA ILE A 13 1.27 -4.97 -1.43
C ILE A 13 2.16 -6.17 -1.05
N LEU A 14 1.58 -7.29 -0.62
CA LEU A 14 2.32 -8.51 -0.32
C LEU A 14 3.04 -9.11 -1.53
N LYS A 15 2.60 -8.84 -2.76
CA LYS A 15 3.30 -9.29 -3.98
C LYS A 15 4.47 -8.39 -4.35
N ILE A 16 4.44 -7.12 -3.94
CA ILE A 16 5.50 -6.15 -4.25
C ILE A 16 6.82 -6.57 -3.60
N PRO A 17 7.93 -6.69 -4.34
CA PRO A 17 9.24 -6.91 -3.73
C PRO A 17 9.64 -5.71 -2.86
N MET A 18 10.26 -5.95 -1.70
CA MET A 18 10.60 -4.87 -0.74
C MET A 18 11.49 -3.78 -1.35
N ASN A 19 12.34 -4.14 -2.32
CA ASN A 19 13.22 -3.18 -2.99
C ASN A 19 12.45 -2.13 -3.82
N GLU A 20 11.33 -2.53 -4.43
CA GLU A 20 10.49 -1.65 -5.26
C GLU A 20 9.32 -1.04 -4.48
N MET A 21 9.10 -1.46 -3.24
CA MET A 21 7.93 -1.07 -2.45
C MET A 21 7.85 0.45 -2.27
N MET A 22 8.97 1.10 -1.94
CA MET A 22 9.00 2.55 -1.79
C MET A 22 8.74 3.27 -3.13
N THR A 23 9.26 2.74 -4.23
CA THR A 23 9.08 3.30 -5.58
C THR A 23 7.62 3.19 -6.03
N ILE A 24 7.01 2.02 -5.84
CA ILE A 24 5.61 1.78 -6.21
C ILE A 24 4.66 2.61 -5.35
N LEU A 25 4.89 2.69 -4.04
CA LEU A 25 4.04 3.50 -3.14
C LEU A 25 4.15 5.00 -3.47
N LYS A 26 5.32 5.48 -3.88
CA LYS A 26 5.48 6.85 -4.39
C LYS A 26 4.78 7.05 -5.73
N ALA A 27 4.91 6.12 -6.67
CA ALA A 27 4.23 6.19 -7.96
C ALA A 27 2.70 6.10 -7.83
N TRP A 28 2.21 5.43 -6.78
CA TRP A 28 0.78 5.34 -6.49
C TRP A 28 0.17 6.67 -6.05
N ASP A 29 0.96 7.60 -5.50
CA ASP A 29 0.59 8.96 -5.08
C ASP A 29 -0.61 9.06 -4.10
N PHE A 30 -1.19 7.93 -3.70
CA PHE A 30 -2.29 7.88 -2.75
C PHE A 30 -1.83 8.17 -1.31
N LEU A 31 -0.66 7.64 -0.93
CA LEU A 31 -0.02 7.89 0.35
C LEU A 31 1.00 9.02 0.20
N SER A 32 0.82 10.08 0.98
CA SER A 32 1.74 11.22 0.98
C SER A 32 3.12 10.82 1.51
N GLU A 33 4.18 11.50 1.06
CA GLU A 33 5.56 11.19 1.47
C GLU A 33 5.74 11.26 2.99
N ASN A 34 5.09 12.19 3.69
CA ASN A 34 5.12 12.27 5.16
C ASN A 34 4.60 10.99 5.84
N GLN A 35 3.53 10.38 5.29
CA GLN A 35 2.96 9.13 5.79
C GLN A 35 3.86 7.92 5.48
N LEU A 36 4.53 7.95 4.33
CA LEU A 36 5.53 6.93 4.00
C LEU A 36 6.76 7.07 4.92
N GLN A 37 7.17 8.28 5.28
CA GLN A 37 8.29 8.50 6.21
C GLN A 37 8.01 8.01 7.64
N THR A 38 6.75 8.01 8.08
CA THR A 38 6.37 7.43 9.38
C THR A 38 6.42 5.90 9.38
N ILE A 39 6.33 5.26 8.21
CA ILE A 39 6.43 3.80 8.10
C ILE A 39 7.89 3.34 8.17
N ASN A 40 8.14 2.40 9.07
CA ASN A 40 9.46 1.78 9.18
C ASN A 40 9.66 0.69 8.12
N PHE A 41 10.27 1.00 6.97
CA PHE A 41 10.54 0.02 5.93
C PHE A 41 11.57 -1.07 6.30
N ARG A 42 12.25 -0.96 7.45
CA ARG A 42 13.18 -2.00 7.95
C ARG A 42 12.46 -3.14 8.67
N GLN A 43 11.15 -3.03 8.91
CA GLN A 43 10.38 -4.06 9.59
C GLN A 43 10.05 -5.26 8.66
N ARG A 44 9.49 -6.33 9.23
CA ARG A 44 9.03 -7.48 8.44
C ARG A 44 7.93 -7.04 7.47
N LYS A 45 7.94 -7.63 6.27
CA LYS A 45 6.97 -7.33 5.21
C LYS A 45 5.53 -7.40 5.69
N GLU A 46 5.17 -8.39 6.50
CA GLU A 46 3.81 -8.53 7.05
C GLU A 46 3.38 -7.36 7.91
N CYS A 47 4.25 -6.89 8.82
CA CYS A 47 3.97 -5.72 9.66
C CYS A 47 3.86 -4.45 8.81
N LEU A 48 4.74 -4.31 7.82
CA LEU A 48 4.74 -3.18 6.89
C LEU A 48 3.43 -3.12 6.08
N VAL A 49 2.96 -4.26 5.59
CA VAL A 49 1.68 -4.34 4.88
C VAL A 49 0.53 -3.97 5.81
N GLN A 50 0.54 -4.43 7.06
CA GLN A 50 -0.51 -4.08 8.02
C GLN A 50 -0.56 -2.57 8.29
N ASP A 51 0.59 -1.93 8.46
CA ASP A 51 0.72 -0.47 8.64
C ASP A 51 0.20 0.29 7.40
N LEU A 52 0.58 -0.15 6.20
CA LEU A 52 0.11 0.44 4.94
C LEU A 52 -1.40 0.29 4.75
N VAL A 53 -1.96 -0.87 5.07
CA VAL A 53 -3.41 -1.09 5.00
C VAL A 53 -4.12 -0.18 6.00
N GLY A 54 -3.61 -0.03 7.23
CA GLY A 54 -4.14 0.88 8.23
C GLY A 54 -4.20 2.34 7.73
N LEU A 55 -3.14 2.82 7.10
CA LEU A 55 -3.13 4.15 6.47
C LEU A 55 -4.15 4.28 5.34
N CYS A 56 -4.34 3.22 4.54
CA CYS A 56 -5.34 3.19 3.49
C CYS A 56 -6.76 3.21 4.07
N GLU A 57 -6.99 2.55 5.20
CA GLU A 57 -8.26 2.57 5.91
C GLU A 57 -8.57 3.95 6.48
N GLU A 58 -7.60 4.63 7.10
CA GLU A 58 -7.74 5.99 7.61
C GLU A 58 -8.09 7.00 6.51
N LYS A 59 -7.47 6.87 5.32
CA LYS A 59 -7.79 7.72 4.16
C LYS A 59 -9.06 7.29 3.42
N CYS A 60 -9.78 6.28 3.90
CA CYS A 60 -10.95 5.72 3.24
C CYS A 60 -10.68 5.36 1.77
N ALA A 61 -9.62 4.59 1.53
CA ALA A 61 -9.26 4.13 0.20
C ALA A 61 -10.45 3.46 -0.48
N SER A 62 -10.63 3.77 -1.76
CA SER A 62 -11.70 3.22 -2.58
C SER A 62 -11.18 2.06 -3.43
N ILE A 63 -12.10 1.31 -4.03
CA ILE A 63 -11.74 0.24 -4.97
C ILE A 63 -10.95 0.76 -6.18
N ASN A 64 -11.17 2.03 -6.57
CA ASN A 64 -10.42 2.66 -7.66
C ASN A 64 -8.96 2.89 -7.27
N ASP A 65 -8.71 3.36 -6.05
CA ASP A 65 -7.35 3.54 -5.53
C ASP A 65 -6.62 2.20 -5.46
N ALA A 66 -7.30 1.16 -4.99
CA ALA A 66 -6.77 -0.19 -4.93
C ALA A 66 -6.47 -0.77 -6.33
N ALA A 67 -7.32 -0.48 -7.32
CA ALA A 67 -7.09 -0.89 -8.70
C ALA A 67 -5.89 -0.17 -9.33
N LEU A 68 -5.70 1.13 -9.06
CA LEU A 68 -4.50 1.86 -9.49
C LEU A 68 -3.22 1.22 -8.94
N LEU A 69 -3.23 0.79 -7.68
CA LEU A 69 -2.09 0.09 -7.09
C LEU A 69 -1.78 -1.22 -7.84
N ASP A 70 -2.79 -2.03 -8.18
CA ASP A 70 -2.60 -3.27 -8.96
C ASP A 70 -2.07 -2.99 -10.36
N ILE A 71 -2.53 -1.92 -11.02
CA ILE A 71 -2.02 -1.51 -12.33
C ILE A 71 -0.53 -1.14 -12.25
N ILE A 72 -0.15 -0.34 -11.25
CA ILE A 72 1.25 0.08 -11.05
C ILE A 72 2.13 -1.12 -10.68
N CYS A 73 1.61 -2.08 -9.90
CA CYS A 73 2.37 -3.28 -9.51
C CYS A 73 2.56 -4.29 -10.65
N LYS A 74 1.77 -4.20 -11.73
CA LYS A 74 1.84 -5.08 -12.90
C LYS A 74 2.69 -4.52 -14.05
N PHE A 75 3.16 -3.29 -13.91
CA PHE A 75 4.02 -2.62 -14.89
C PHE A 75 5.48 -2.65 -14.41
#